data_AF-A0AAU8FQ33-F1
#
_entry.id   AF-A0AAU8FQ33-F1
#
_cell.length_a   1.000
_cell.length_b   1.000
_cell.length_c   1.000
_cell.angle_alpha   90.00
_cell.angle_beta   90.00
_cell.angle_gamma   90.00
#
_symmetry.space_group_name_H-M   'P 1'
#
loop_
_entity.id
_entity.type
_entity.pdbx_description
1 polymer ?
#
loop_
_entity_poly.entity_id
_entity_poly.type
_entity_poly.pdbx_seq_one_letter_code
_entity_poly.pdbx_strand_id
1 'polypeptide(L)'
;MSIWAAPEATSDTRHVCYHCGEDCRDGVLHSDNHDFCCDGCLTVYDLLKESGLCQYYAIEGSRGISPAASFYQGKYDHLDLPEVRDRMIEFTDGRLTTVYWYFPKMHCSSCIWLLEHLYRLAPAVRSSVVNFPEKKCGLRSTPPHCA
;
A
#
# COMPACT_ATOMS: atom_id res chain seq x y z
N MET A 1 3.60 39.84 -42.18
CA MET A 1 4.14 38.48 -42.31
C MET A 1 4.24 37.92 -40.90
N SER A 2 3.28 37.06 -40.54
CA SER A 2 3.10 36.50 -39.20
C SER A 2 4.20 35.47 -38.90
N ILE A 3 4.90 35.64 -37.80
CA ILE A 3 5.77 34.62 -37.22
C ILE A 3 5.06 34.17 -35.94
N TRP A 4 4.28 33.09 -36.04
CA TRP A 4 3.85 32.29 -34.90
C TRP A 4 4.81 31.12 -34.79
N ALA A 5 5.59 31.09 -33.72
CA ALA A 5 6.37 29.92 -33.32
C ALA A 5 5.43 28.89 -32.68
N ALA A 6 5.45 27.65 -33.18
CA ALA A 6 4.77 26.52 -32.57
C ALA A 6 5.51 26.10 -31.28
N PRO A 7 4.81 25.69 -30.21
CA PRO A 7 5.44 25.08 -29.06
C PRO A 7 5.91 23.66 -29.43
N GLU A 8 7.17 23.36 -29.09
CA GLU A 8 7.81 22.06 -29.30
C GLU A 8 7.11 20.97 -28.49
N ALA A 9 6.75 19.87 -29.16
CA ALA A 9 6.14 18.70 -28.55
C ALA A 9 7.17 17.93 -27.72
N THR A 10 7.00 17.91 -26.40
CA THR A 10 7.72 16.97 -25.52
C THR A 10 7.17 15.57 -25.74
N SER A 11 8.00 14.65 -26.22
CA SER A 11 7.68 13.23 -26.36
C SER A 11 7.57 12.59 -24.97
N ASP A 12 6.34 12.50 -24.46
CA ASP A 12 6.03 11.82 -23.20
C ASP A 12 6.12 10.30 -23.41
N THR A 13 7.16 9.68 -22.85
CA THR A 13 7.32 8.23 -22.93
C THR A 13 6.38 7.62 -21.90
N ARG A 14 5.24 7.13 -22.38
CA ARG A 14 4.15 6.67 -21.52
C ARG A 14 4.47 5.27 -20.96
N HIS A 15 4.99 5.23 -19.74
CA HIS A 15 5.26 4.00 -19.00
C HIS A 15 3.98 3.48 -18.34
N VAL A 16 3.69 2.18 -18.51
CA VAL A 16 2.50 1.54 -17.92
C VAL A 16 2.94 0.63 -16.79
N CYS A 17 2.31 0.77 -15.63
CA CYS A 17 2.62 -0.03 -14.46
C CYS A 17 2.28 -1.51 -14.69
N TYR A 18 3.25 -2.38 -14.46
CA TYR A 18 3.11 -3.83 -14.63
C TYR A 18 2.11 -4.46 -13.66
N HIS A 19 1.88 -3.84 -12.49
CA HIS A 19 0.99 -4.38 -11.47
C HIS A 19 -0.48 -3.94 -11.64
N CYS A 20 -0.75 -2.63 -11.69
CA CYS A 20 -2.11 -2.11 -11.76
C CYS A 20 -2.57 -1.79 -13.19
N GLY A 21 -1.66 -1.67 -14.15
CA GLY A 21 -1.97 -1.31 -15.54
C GLY A 21 -2.30 0.16 -15.78
N GLU A 22 -2.09 1.03 -14.79
CA GLU A 22 -2.23 2.49 -14.91
C GLU A 22 -0.93 3.13 -15.44
N ASP A 23 -1.05 4.36 -15.95
CA ASP A 23 0.12 5.15 -16.38
C ASP A 23 0.99 5.59 -15.19
N CYS A 24 2.31 5.46 -15.31
CA CYS A 24 3.29 5.96 -14.34
C CYS A 24 3.47 7.48 -14.53
N ARG A 25 2.70 8.28 -13.79
CA ARG A 25 2.67 9.76 -13.94
C ARG A 25 3.71 10.49 -13.09
N ASP A 26 4.01 9.98 -11.90
CA ASP A 26 4.82 10.67 -10.87
C ASP A 26 6.19 10.00 -10.67
N GLY A 27 6.84 9.63 -11.78
CA GLY A 27 8.09 8.86 -11.79
C GLY A 27 7.87 7.36 -11.97
N VAL A 28 8.92 6.67 -12.41
CA VAL A 28 8.89 5.24 -12.73
C VAL A 28 9.87 4.51 -11.83
N LEU A 29 9.38 3.53 -11.08
CA LEU A 29 10.22 2.58 -10.37
C LEU A 29 10.47 1.38 -11.28
N HIS A 30 11.72 0.92 -11.35
CA HIS A 30 12.11 -0.20 -12.19
C HIS A 30 12.55 -1.39 -11.35
N SER A 31 12.00 -2.58 -11.61
CA SER A 31 12.44 -3.84 -11.02
C SER A 31 12.16 -5.01 -11.96
N ASP A 32 13.08 -5.97 -12.07
CA ASP A 32 12.95 -7.15 -12.93
C ASP A 32 12.51 -6.86 -14.39
N ASN A 33 12.99 -5.74 -14.95
CA ASN A 33 12.62 -5.26 -16.29
C ASN A 33 11.11 -4.90 -16.44
N HIS A 34 10.47 -4.57 -15.32
CA HIS A 34 9.11 -4.07 -15.24
C HIS A 34 9.08 -2.65 -14.63
N ASP A 35 8.08 -1.89 -15.03
CA ASP A 35 7.83 -0.53 -14.57
C ASP A 35 6.70 -0.50 -13.52
N PHE A 36 6.82 0.34 -12.50
CA PHE A 36 5.83 0.50 -11.44
C PHE A 36 5.55 1.97 -11.13
N CYS A 37 4.28 2.30 -10.91
CA CYS A 37 3.84 3.68 -10.66
C CYS A 37 4.02 4.14 -9.20
N CYS A 38 4.27 3.24 -8.25
CA CYS A 38 4.48 3.54 -6.84
C CYS A 38 5.12 2.36 -6.09
N ASP A 39 5.69 2.62 -4.91
CA ASP A 39 6.29 1.59 -4.05
C ASP A 39 5.32 0.48 -3.68
N GLY A 40 4.02 0.78 -3.56
CA GLY A 40 3.00 -0.22 -3.29
C GLY A 40 2.89 -1.27 -4.40
N CYS A 41 2.92 -0.84 -5.66
CA CYS A 41 2.87 -1.75 -6.81
C CYS A 41 4.13 -2.63 -6.91
N LEU A 42 5.30 -2.04 -6.67
CA LEU A 42 6.56 -2.78 -6.61
C LEU A 42 6.56 -3.80 -5.47
N THR A 43 6.12 -3.38 -4.29
CA THR A 43 6.11 -4.24 -3.10
C THR A 43 5.17 -5.42 -3.29
N VAL A 44 3.96 -5.23 -3.83
CA VAL A 44 3.05 -6.35 -4.11
C VAL A 44 3.63 -7.27 -5.17
N TYR A 45 4.33 -6.73 -6.17
CA TYR A 45 5.04 -7.55 -7.15
C TYR A 45 6.11 -8.43 -6.50
N ASP A 46 6.99 -7.86 -5.68
CA ASP A 46 8.03 -8.60 -4.97
C ASP A 46 7.41 -9.66 -4.05
N LEU A 47 6.32 -9.32 -3.37
CA LEU A 47 5.59 -10.22 -2.49
C LEU A 47 5.03 -11.45 -3.21
N LEU A 48 4.38 -11.23 -4.35
CA LEU A 48 3.83 -12.30 -5.18
C LEU A 48 4.95 -13.14 -5.78
N LYS A 49 6.06 -12.52 -6.18
CA LYS A 49 7.25 -13.20 -6.69
C LYS A 49 7.88 -14.11 -5.64
N GLU A 50 8.17 -13.58 -4.45
CA GLU A 50 8.70 -14.33 -3.31
C GLU A 50 7.79 -15.50 -2.90
N SER A 51 6.48 -15.31 -3.04
CA SER A 51 5.48 -16.33 -2.68
C SER A 51 5.22 -17.35 -3.78
N GLY A 52 5.91 -17.27 -4.93
CA GLY A 52 5.69 -18.17 -6.07
C GLY A 52 4.34 -17.98 -6.78
N LEU A 53 3.70 -16.83 -6.62
CA LEU A 53 2.36 -16.51 -7.13
C LEU A 53 2.40 -15.65 -8.40
N CYS A 54 3.50 -15.66 -9.16
CA CYS A 54 3.66 -14.89 -10.41
C CYS A 54 2.56 -15.18 -11.45
N GLN A 55 1.92 -16.35 -11.39
CA GLN A 55 0.76 -16.71 -12.21
C GLN A 55 -0.41 -15.72 -12.11
N TYR A 56 -0.46 -14.91 -11.05
CA TYR A 56 -1.41 -13.80 -10.90
C TYR A 56 -1.40 -12.83 -12.08
N TYR A 57 -0.23 -12.60 -12.68
CA TYR A 57 -0.05 -11.71 -13.83
C TYR A 57 -0.49 -12.34 -15.16
N ALA A 58 -0.67 -13.67 -15.21
CA ALA A 58 -1.20 -14.37 -16.38
C ALA A 58 -2.75 -14.40 -16.41
N ILE A 59 -3.40 -14.02 -15.30
CA ILE A 59 -4.86 -13.99 -15.21
C ILE A 59 -5.37 -12.68 -15.83
N GLU A 60 -6.06 -12.77 -16.97
CA GLU A 60 -6.67 -11.59 -17.59
C GLU A 60 -7.66 -10.91 -16.63
N GLY A 61 -7.52 -9.60 -16.45
CA GLY A 61 -8.40 -8.81 -15.59
C GLY A 61 -8.06 -8.83 -14.09
N SER A 62 -6.97 -9.47 -13.66
CA SER A 62 -6.55 -9.50 -12.25
C SER A 62 -6.03 -8.17 -11.70
N ARG A 63 -6.01 -7.09 -12.51
CA ARG A 63 -5.53 -5.76 -12.13
C ARG A 63 -6.34 -5.22 -10.95
N GLY A 64 -5.70 -5.16 -9.78
CA GLY A 64 -6.29 -4.57 -8.59
C GLY A 64 -6.62 -3.10 -8.86
N ILE A 65 -7.90 -2.77 -8.91
CA ILE A 65 -8.36 -1.37 -8.99
C ILE A 65 -8.06 -0.73 -7.64
N SER A 66 -6.91 -0.05 -7.56
CA SER A 66 -6.62 0.83 -6.43
C SER A 66 -7.34 2.15 -6.66
N PRO A 67 -8.08 2.68 -5.67
CA PRO A 67 -8.62 4.03 -5.76
C PRO A 67 -7.51 5.03 -6.08
N ALA A 68 -7.83 6.06 -6.86
CA ALA A 68 -6.89 7.16 -7.13
C ALA A 68 -6.33 7.71 -5.82
N ALA A 69 -5.06 8.15 -5.80
CA ALA A 69 -4.43 8.67 -4.58
C ALA A 69 -5.25 9.78 -3.90
N SER A 70 -5.95 10.61 -4.70
CA SER A 70 -6.87 11.65 -4.22
C SER A 70 -8.04 11.12 -3.40
N PHE A 71 -8.46 9.87 -3.58
CA PHE A 71 -9.51 9.24 -2.76
C PHE A 71 -9.13 9.15 -1.28
N TYR A 72 -7.83 9.09 -0.98
CA TYR A 72 -7.32 8.98 0.39
C TYR A 72 -6.91 10.32 1.00
N GLN A 73 -6.80 11.38 0.18
CA GLN A 73 -6.39 12.71 0.63
C GLN A 73 -7.41 13.27 1.65
N GLY A 74 -6.93 13.61 2.85
CA GLY A 74 -7.78 14.16 3.92
C GLY A 74 -8.71 13.15 4.59
N LYS A 75 -8.82 11.92 4.05
CA LYS A 75 -9.82 10.94 4.48
C LYS A 75 -9.57 10.42 5.89
N TYR A 76 -8.30 10.35 6.28
CA TYR A 76 -7.85 9.72 7.52
C TYR A 76 -7.21 10.69 8.51
N ASP A 77 -7.18 12.00 8.24
CA ASP A 77 -6.54 13.01 9.09
C ASP A 77 -7.10 13.02 10.52
N HIS A 78 -8.38 12.66 10.68
CA HIS A 78 -9.01 12.54 11.99
C HIS A 78 -8.38 11.43 12.86
N LEU A 79 -7.66 10.46 12.28
CA LEU A 79 -6.92 9.44 13.03
C LEU A 79 -5.68 10.01 13.75
N ASP A 80 -5.19 11.18 13.32
CA ASP A 80 -4.08 11.87 13.97
C ASP A 80 -4.52 12.70 15.19
N LEU A 81 -5.83 12.90 15.38
CA LEU A 81 -6.36 13.57 16.55
C LEU A 81 -6.10 12.70 17.80
N PRO A 82 -5.47 13.25 18.87
CA PRO A 82 -5.10 12.47 20.05
C PRO A 82 -6.28 11.72 20.66
N GLU A 83 -7.45 12.36 20.73
CA GLU A 83 -8.70 11.78 21.25
C GLU A 83 -9.26 10.61 20.42
N VAL A 84 -8.95 10.56 19.12
CA VAL A 84 -9.32 9.43 18.26
C VAL A 84 -8.30 8.32 18.43
N ARG A 85 -7.01 8.66 18.34
CA ARG A 85 -5.91 7.72 18.50
C ARG A 85 -5.99 6.97 19.83
N ASP A 86 -6.17 7.70 20.93
CA ASP A 86 -6.16 7.12 22.28
C ASP A 86 -7.35 6.18 22.51
N ARG A 87 -8.48 6.37 21.79
CA ARG A 87 -9.60 5.42 21.80
C ARG A 87 -9.36 4.14 21.01
N MET A 88 -8.37 4.13 20.11
CA MET A 88 -8.00 2.95 19.32
C MET A 88 -6.87 2.15 19.97
N ILE A 89 -6.15 2.76 20.93
CA ILE A 89 -5.08 2.11 21.68
C ILE A 89 -5.71 1.22 22.75
N GLU A 90 -5.41 -0.07 22.65
CA GLU A 90 -5.86 -1.07 23.62
C GLU A 90 -4.84 -1.22 24.75
N PHE A 91 -3.55 -1.04 24.42
CA PHE A 91 -2.48 -1.03 25.39
C PHE A 91 -1.29 -0.22 24.87
N THR A 92 -0.60 0.50 25.75
CA THR A 92 0.72 1.07 25.46
C THR A 92 1.56 1.16 26.74
N ASP A 93 2.86 0.90 26.61
CA ASP A 93 3.86 1.12 27.68
C ASP A 93 4.80 2.30 27.36
N GLY A 94 4.46 3.09 26.34
CA GLY A 94 5.28 4.20 25.83
C GLY A 94 6.37 3.77 24.84
N ARG A 95 6.68 2.48 24.72
CA ARG A 95 7.63 1.92 23.73
C ARG A 95 6.92 1.07 22.68
N LEU A 96 5.92 0.31 23.10
CA LEU A 96 5.09 -0.52 22.24
C LEU A 96 3.63 -0.14 22.46
N THR A 97 2.93 0.04 21.34
CA THR A 97 1.50 0.30 21.30
C THR A 97 0.81 -0.85 20.61
N THR A 98 -0.28 -1.33 21.21
CA THR A 98 -1.11 -2.40 20.67
C THR A 98 -2.47 -1.84 20.25
N VAL A 99 -2.88 -2.18 19.02
CA VAL A 99 -4.21 -1.87 18.48
C VAL A 99 -4.84 -3.13 17.89
N TYR A 100 -6.16 -3.25 17.99
CA TYR A 100 -6.92 -4.32 17.33
C TYR A 100 -7.81 -3.73 16.25
N TRP A 101 -7.63 -4.20 15.01
CA TRP A 101 -8.43 -3.77 13.87
C TRP A 101 -9.32 -4.89 13.37
N TYR A 102 -10.56 -4.54 13.02
CA TYR A 102 -11.53 -5.44 12.42
C TYR A 102 -11.53 -5.32 10.89
N PHE A 103 -11.39 -6.44 10.20
CA PHE A 103 -11.28 -6.55 8.75
C PHE A 103 -12.43 -7.39 8.16
N PRO A 104 -13.60 -6.78 7.87
CA PRO A 104 -14.80 -7.52 7.47
C PRO A 104 -14.62 -8.36 6.19
N LYS A 105 -13.68 -7.99 5.32
CA LYS A 105 -13.43 -8.67 4.04
C LYS A 105 -12.27 -9.68 4.07
N MET A 106 -11.80 -10.14 5.22
CA MET A 106 -10.75 -11.18 5.28
C MET A 106 -11.33 -12.55 4.89
N HIS A 107 -11.03 -13.06 3.68
CA HIS A 107 -11.73 -14.25 3.12
C HIS A 107 -10.82 -15.34 2.52
N CYS A 108 -9.51 -15.15 2.47
CA CYS A 108 -8.56 -16.14 1.95
C CYS A 108 -7.29 -16.23 2.80
N SER A 109 -6.51 -17.30 2.61
CA SER A 109 -5.20 -17.48 3.25
C SER A 109 -4.22 -16.37 2.91
N SER A 110 -4.29 -15.79 1.71
CA SER A 110 -3.46 -14.66 1.30
C SER A 110 -3.71 -13.41 2.15
N CYS A 111 -4.96 -13.15 2.58
CA CYS A 111 -5.27 -12.05 3.50
C CYS A 111 -4.59 -12.26 4.86
N ILE A 112 -4.60 -13.48 5.38
CA ILE A 112 -3.98 -13.82 6.66
C ILE A 112 -2.48 -13.57 6.55
N TRP A 113 -1.84 -14.15 5.54
CA TRP A 113 -0.40 -14.03 5.34
C TRP A 113 0.04 -12.57 5.18
N LEU A 114 -0.67 -11.77 4.37
CA LEU A 114 -0.36 -10.35 4.18
C LEU A 114 -0.42 -9.59 5.51
N LEU A 115 -1.51 -9.79 6.26
CA LEU A 115 -1.73 -9.13 7.54
C LEU A 115 -0.71 -9.55 8.59
N GLU A 116 -0.33 -10.83 8.65
CA GLU A 116 0.72 -11.33 9.56
C GLU A 116 2.10 -10.78 9.19
N HIS A 117 2.32 -10.39 7.94
CA HIS A 117 3.57 -9.85 7.43
C HIS A 117 3.55 -8.32 7.23
N LEU A 118 2.64 -7.59 7.89
CA LEU A 118 2.55 -6.13 7.77
C LEU A 118 3.84 -5.39 8.15
N TYR A 119 4.69 -5.97 8.99
CA TYR A 119 6.01 -5.42 9.33
C TYR A 119 6.93 -5.22 8.11
N ARG A 120 6.71 -5.94 7.01
CA ARG A 120 7.45 -5.74 5.76
C ARG A 120 7.00 -4.48 5.00
N LEU A 121 5.76 -4.05 5.21
CA LEU A 121 5.14 -2.92 4.52
C LEU A 121 5.23 -1.62 5.33
N ALA A 122 5.23 -1.74 6.67
CA ALA A 122 5.21 -0.60 7.58
C ALA A 122 6.32 -0.79 8.63
N PRO A 123 7.47 -0.09 8.52
CA PRO A 123 8.61 -0.26 9.43
C PRO A 123 8.31 -0.01 10.91
N ALA A 124 7.27 0.76 11.22
CA ALA A 124 6.81 1.01 12.58
C ALA A 124 6.12 -0.23 13.21
N VAL A 125 5.61 -1.15 12.40
CA VAL A 125 4.95 -2.39 12.85
C VAL A 125 6.03 -3.41 13.22
N ARG A 126 5.98 -3.89 14.47
CA ARG A 126 6.92 -4.89 15.01
C ARG A 126 6.39 -6.31 14.89
N SER A 127 5.08 -6.46 15.05
CA SER A 127 4.42 -7.75 14.84
C SER A 127 2.93 -7.56 14.60
N SER A 128 2.35 -8.51 13.90
CA SER A 128 0.93 -8.57 13.57
C SER A 128 0.44 -10.00 13.74
N VAL A 129 -0.71 -10.18 14.38
CA VAL A 129 -1.32 -11.49 14.61
C VAL A 129 -2.77 -11.46 14.17
N VAL A 130 -3.16 -12.41 13.34
CA VAL A 130 -4.53 -12.49 12.78
C VAL A 130 -5.37 -13.49 13.57
N ASN A 131 -6.56 -13.06 13.98
CA ASN A 131 -7.64 -13.94 14.41
C ASN A 131 -8.67 -14.00 13.28
N PHE A 132 -8.57 -15.04 12.44
CA PHE A 132 -9.41 -15.19 11.25
C PHE A 132 -10.91 -15.41 11.56
N PRO A 133 -11.29 -16.23 12.57
CA PRO A 133 -12.68 -16.36 12.98
C PRO A 133 -13.32 -15.03 13.40
N GLU A 134 -12.61 -14.21 14.17
CA GLU A 134 -13.10 -12.89 14.61
C GLU A 134 -12.88 -11.78 13.58
N LYS A 135 -12.17 -12.07 12.49
CA LYS A 135 -11.73 -11.10 11.48
C LYS A 135 -10.96 -9.94 12.09
N LYS A 136 -10.15 -10.20 13.13
CA LYS A 136 -9.34 -9.18 13.81
C LYS A 136 -7.86 -9.36 13.49
N CYS A 137 -7.12 -8.25 13.45
CA CYS A 137 -5.66 -8.25 13.45
C CYS A 137 -5.18 -7.41 14.65
N GLY A 138 -4.41 -8.04 15.54
CA GLY A 138 -3.70 -7.36 16.61
C GLY A 138 -2.35 -6.89 16.10
N LEU A 139 -2.10 -5.59 16.18
CA LEU A 139 -0.89 -4.94 15.70
C LEU A 139 -0.11 -4.39 16.87
N ARG A 140 1.18 -4.70 16.93
CA ARG A 140 2.13 -4.05 17.83
C ARG A 140 3.07 -3.18 17.02
N SER A 141 3.08 -1.89 17.32
CA SER A 141 3.95 -0.91 16.69
C SER A 141 4.75 -0.15 17.72
N THR A 142 5.91 0.35 17.30
CA THR A 142 6.58 1.42 18.05
C THR A 142 5.88 2.73 17.72
N PRO A 143 5.62 3.61 18.71
CA PRO A 143 5.09 4.93 18.43
C PRO A 143 6.03 5.65 17.45
N PRO A 144 5.52 6.52 16.56
CA PRO A 144 6.38 7.36 15.75
C PRO A 144 7.31 8.09 16.71
N HIS A 145 8.63 7.95 16.50
CA HIS A 145 9.61 8.67 17.29
C HIS A 145 9.24 10.16 17.22
N CYS A 146 9.01 10.80 18.36
CA CYS A 146 9.05 12.26 18.41
C CYS A 146 10.43 12.66 17.88
N ALA A 147 10.46 13.26 16.70
CA ALA A 147 11.52 14.17 16.33
C ALA A 147 11.30 15.48 17.10
#